data_AF-A0A933ZLJ1-F1
#
_entry.id   AF-A0A933ZLJ1-F1
#
_cell.length_a   1.000
_cell.length_b   1.000
_cell.length_c   1.000
_cell.angle_alpha   90.00
_cell.angle_beta   90.00
_cell.angle_gamma   90.00
#
_symmetry.space_group_name_H-M   'P 1'
#
loop_
_entity.id
_entity.type
_entity.pdbx_description
1 polymer ?
#
loop_
_entity_poly.entity_id
_entity_poly.type
_entity_poly.pdbx_seq_one_letter_code
_entity_poly.pdbx_strand_id
1 'polypeptide(L)'
;MPTFVTLFAATEEELDRFFPGWPRPADEPMMVPAEDLFTGEAVLIKRWIVPPDAPAPSPALPPCDCDPILPVLPTDNDFEQRMEDAGPRSLRSVPHACLKNLFGDHLRLLANLILGSETDARPQRVTPEGRSVDCLPTEAVRALAGHSIDELPALAARWAAEQTAGFDADGDALWALRRIHALANLCNHGAQRSLCLWVDS
;
A
#
# COMPACT_ATOMS: atom_id res chain seq x y z
N MET A 1 16.69 11.26 3.75
CA MET A 1 16.69 10.94 2.30
C MET A 1 15.27 10.61 1.90
N PRO A 2 14.83 10.90 0.67
CA PRO A 2 13.50 10.49 0.21
C PRO A 2 13.39 8.96 0.21
N THR A 3 12.27 8.43 0.69
CA THR A 3 11.96 6.99 0.62
C THR A 3 11.16 6.74 -0.65
N PHE A 4 11.66 5.85 -1.52
CA PHE A 4 10.92 5.41 -2.70
C PHE A 4 10.11 4.16 -2.35
N VAL A 5 8.88 4.12 -2.83
CA VAL A 5 7.95 3.04 -2.54
C VAL A 5 7.24 2.62 -3.81
N THR A 6 6.92 1.35 -3.91
CA THR A 6 6.24 0.80 -5.09
C THR A 6 4.81 0.44 -4.67
N LEU A 7 3.84 1.12 -5.28
CA LEU A 7 2.43 0.75 -5.19
C LEU A 7 2.09 -0.15 -6.38
N PHE A 8 1.44 -1.27 -6.14
CA PHE A 8 1.15 -2.27 -7.17
C PHE A 8 -0.20 -2.95 -6.94
N ALA A 9 -0.81 -3.42 -8.03
CA ALA A 9 -2.06 -4.17 -8.01
C ALA A 9 -1.77 -5.67 -8.19
N ALA A 10 -2.03 -6.49 -7.17
CA ALA A 10 -1.75 -7.92 -7.20
C ALA A 10 -2.93 -8.75 -6.68
N THR A 11 -3.10 -9.94 -7.24
CA THR A 11 -3.93 -11.02 -6.71
C THR A 11 -3.25 -11.70 -5.52
N GLU A 12 -3.99 -12.51 -4.75
CA GLU A 12 -3.39 -13.26 -3.64
C GLU A 12 -2.30 -14.24 -4.11
N GLU A 13 -2.50 -14.90 -5.25
CA GLU A 13 -1.52 -15.82 -5.81
C GLU A 13 -0.25 -15.08 -6.29
N GLU A 14 -0.39 -13.87 -6.83
CA GLU A 14 0.74 -13.01 -7.18
C GLU A 14 1.47 -12.50 -5.92
N LEU A 15 0.75 -12.14 -4.86
CA LEU A 15 1.35 -11.75 -3.58
C LEU A 15 2.16 -12.90 -2.98
N ASP A 16 1.62 -14.12 -2.94
CA ASP A 16 2.33 -15.30 -2.45
C ASP A 16 3.57 -15.63 -3.30
N ARG A 17 3.50 -15.35 -4.61
CA ARG A 17 4.64 -15.48 -5.54
C ARG A 17 5.76 -14.49 -5.28
N PHE A 18 5.42 -13.22 -4.98
CA PHE A 18 6.41 -12.15 -4.75
C PHE A 18 6.99 -12.18 -3.34
N PHE A 19 6.21 -12.65 -2.36
CA PHE A 19 6.59 -12.70 -0.95
C PHE A 19 6.49 -14.15 -0.42
N PRO A 20 7.23 -15.10 -1.01
CA PRO A 20 7.14 -16.50 -0.60
C PRO A 20 7.63 -16.66 0.84
N GLY A 21 6.90 -17.43 1.63
CA GLY A 21 7.26 -17.65 3.03
C GLY A 21 6.83 -16.52 3.98
N TRP A 22 6.25 -15.42 3.47
CA TRP A 22 5.77 -14.35 4.33
C TRP A 22 4.41 -14.73 4.92
N PRO A 23 4.29 -14.85 6.25
CA PRO A 23 3.04 -15.22 6.88
C PRO A 23 2.00 -14.09 6.72
N ARG A 24 0.74 -14.50 6.73
CA ARG A 24 -0.40 -13.58 6.73
C ARG A 24 -0.69 -13.12 8.16
N PRO A 25 -1.09 -11.86 8.37
CA PRO A 25 -1.59 -11.46 9.67
C PRO A 25 -2.90 -12.17 10.00
N ALA A 26 -3.25 -12.21 11.28
CA ALA A 26 -4.52 -12.76 11.76
C ALA A 26 -5.73 -12.18 11.00
N ASP A 27 -6.87 -12.88 11.05
CA ASP A 27 -8.12 -12.41 10.42
C ASP A 27 -8.75 -11.23 11.16
N GLU A 28 -8.47 -11.12 12.46
CA GLU A 28 -8.85 -10.01 13.30
C GLU A 28 -7.63 -9.43 14.00
N PRO A 29 -7.56 -8.10 14.20
CA PRO A 29 -6.49 -7.48 14.98
C PRO A 29 -6.57 -7.93 16.44
N MET A 30 -5.41 -8.22 17.03
CA MET A 30 -5.32 -8.79 18.37
C MET A 30 -4.89 -7.72 19.38
N MET A 31 -5.33 -7.86 20.63
CA MET A 31 -4.83 -7.03 21.73
C MET A 31 -3.42 -7.49 22.09
N VAL A 32 -2.44 -6.62 21.93
CA VAL A 32 -1.04 -6.91 22.27
C VAL A 32 -0.56 -6.01 23.42
N PRO A 33 0.22 -6.55 24.36
CA PRO A 33 0.92 -5.73 25.34
C PRO A 33 1.88 -4.78 24.64
N ALA A 34 1.82 -3.51 25.01
CA ALA A 34 2.75 -2.46 24.61
C ALA A 34 3.09 -1.59 25.82
N GLU A 35 4.10 -0.75 25.68
CA GLU A 35 4.47 0.24 26.68
C GLU A 35 4.06 1.62 26.16
N ASP A 36 3.31 2.37 26.95
CA ASP A 36 2.99 3.75 26.64
C ASP A 36 4.27 4.59 26.69
N LEU A 37 4.63 5.21 25.56
CA LEU A 37 5.91 5.91 25.40
C LEU A 37 6.07 7.15 26.31
N PHE A 38 4.98 7.66 26.89
CA PHE A 38 5.00 8.87 27.72
C PHE A 38 4.97 8.54 29.21
N THR A 39 4.29 7.48 29.60
CA THR A 39 4.08 7.08 31.00
C THR A 39 4.92 5.87 31.43
N GLY A 40 5.38 5.06 30.48
CA GLY A 40 6.05 3.78 30.75
C GLY A 40 5.10 2.69 31.26
N GLU A 41 3.78 2.94 31.25
CA GLU A 41 2.79 1.98 31.73
C GLU A 41 2.51 0.91 30.67
N ALA A 42 2.28 -0.32 31.12
CA ALA A 42 1.85 -1.40 30.25
C ALA A 42 0.40 -1.14 29.81
N VAL A 43 0.21 -1.02 28.50
CA VAL A 43 -1.09 -0.83 27.86
C VAL A 43 -1.39 -1.97 26.89
N LEU A 44 -2.67 -2.25 26.67
CA LEU A 44 -3.09 -3.16 25.61
C LEU A 44 -3.50 -2.34 24.40
N ILE A 45 -2.80 -2.53 23.29
CA ILE A 45 -3.14 -1.88 22.02
C ILE A 45 -3.67 -2.91 21.03
N LYS A 46 -4.63 -2.51 20.21
CA LYS A 46 -5.19 -3.33 19.14
C LYS A 46 -4.24 -3.26 17.94
N ARG A 47 -3.65 -4.39 17.52
CA ARG A 47 -2.66 -4.44 16.43
C ARG A 47 -2.85 -5.67 15.55
N TRP A 48 -2.62 -5.50 14.25
CA TRP A 48 -2.44 -6.64 13.35
C TRP A 48 -1.10 -7.30 13.63
N ILE A 49 -1.12 -8.58 13.99
CA ILE A 49 0.08 -9.39 14.21
C ILE A 49 0.01 -10.67 13.38
N VAL A 50 1.18 -11.27 13.18
CA VAL A 50 1.31 -12.63 12.66
C VAL A 50 1.19 -13.59 13.85
N PRO A 51 0.21 -14.51 13.84
CA PRO A 51 0.16 -15.57 14.84
C PRO A 51 1.45 -16.40 14.83
N PRO A 52 2.00 -16.80 16.00
CA PRO A 52 3.27 -17.54 16.07
C PRO A 52 3.31 -18.82 15.22
N ASP A 53 2.16 -19.48 15.08
CA ASP A 53 1.98 -20.72 14.33
C ASP A 53 1.29 -20.51 12.97
N ALA A 54 1.23 -19.26 12.47
CA ALA A 54 0.63 -18.98 11.17
C ALA A 54 1.45 -19.65 10.06
N PRO A 55 0.86 -20.60 9.31
CA PRO A 55 1.59 -21.24 8.22
C PRO A 55 1.90 -20.19 7.15
N ALA A 56 3.16 -20.14 6.73
CA ALA A 56 3.50 -19.33 5.58
C ALA A 56 2.86 -19.95 4.32
N PRO A 57 2.17 -19.16 3.48
CA PRO A 57 1.57 -19.66 2.27
C PRO A 57 2.66 -20.20 1.34
N SER A 58 2.38 -21.36 0.73
CA SER A 58 3.22 -21.90 -0.33
C SER A 58 2.79 -21.24 -1.65
N PRO A 59 3.72 -20.67 -2.43
CA PRO A 59 3.36 -19.95 -3.65
C PRO A 59 2.70 -20.90 -4.65
N ALA A 60 1.46 -20.57 -5.07
CA ALA A 60 0.72 -21.32 -6.08
C ALA A 60 1.27 -21.09 -7.50
N LEU A 61 1.90 -19.95 -7.72
CA LEU A 61 2.57 -19.58 -8.97
C LEU A 61 4.09 -19.75 -8.82
N PRO A 62 4.81 -20.19 -9.87
CA PRO A 62 6.26 -20.26 -9.83
C PRO A 62 6.86 -18.85 -9.65
N PRO A 63 8.04 -18.71 -9.01
CA PRO A 63 8.76 -17.44 -8.99
C PRO A 63 8.87 -16.89 -10.41
N CYS A 64 8.66 -15.59 -10.60
CA CYS A 64 8.89 -14.98 -11.90
C CYS A 64 9.84 -13.81 -11.80
N ASP A 65 10.77 -13.79 -12.74
CA ASP A 65 11.58 -12.64 -13.11
C ASP A 65 11.06 -12.06 -14.43
N CYS A 66 9.73 -11.86 -14.47
CA CYS A 66 8.98 -11.40 -15.62
C CYS A 66 9.50 -10.02 -16.05
N ASP A 67 9.41 -9.72 -17.35
CA ASP A 67 9.80 -8.39 -17.84
C ASP A 67 8.94 -7.30 -17.18
N PRO A 68 9.56 -6.16 -16.80
CA PRO A 68 8.82 -5.04 -16.24
C PRO A 68 7.80 -4.54 -17.27
N ILE A 69 6.58 -4.29 -16.82
CA ILE A 69 5.57 -3.63 -17.64
C ILE A 69 5.68 -2.12 -17.49
N LEU A 70 5.02 -1.37 -18.37
CA LEU A 70 4.96 0.08 -18.23
C LEU A 70 4.16 0.47 -16.97
N PRO A 71 4.55 1.55 -16.27
CA PRO A 71 3.78 2.08 -15.15
C PRO A 71 2.38 2.50 -15.63
N VAL A 72 1.40 2.45 -14.73
CA VAL A 72 -0.02 2.70 -15.08
C VAL A 72 -0.24 4.11 -15.63
N LEU A 73 0.54 5.07 -15.15
CA LEU A 73 0.66 6.38 -15.77
C LEU A 73 2.10 6.55 -16.26
N PRO A 74 2.29 7.03 -17.51
CA PRO A 74 3.63 7.27 -18.02
C PRO A 74 4.36 8.30 -17.16
N THR A 75 5.68 8.18 -17.12
CA THR A 75 6.55 9.13 -16.43
C THR A 75 6.76 10.36 -17.31
N ASP A 76 6.51 11.54 -16.75
CA ASP A 76 6.56 12.79 -17.52
C ASP A 76 7.95 13.47 -17.47
N ASN A 77 8.88 12.95 -16.68
CA ASN A 77 10.21 13.53 -16.49
C ASN A 77 11.28 12.52 -16.00
N ASP A 78 12.55 12.92 -16.07
CA ASP A 78 13.71 12.12 -15.65
C ASP A 78 13.67 11.70 -14.18
N PHE A 79 13.08 12.50 -13.29
CA PHE A 79 13.01 12.17 -11.87
C PHE A 79 12.04 11.00 -11.65
N GLU A 80 10.86 11.05 -12.27
CA GLU A 80 9.89 9.95 -12.23
C GLU A 80 10.44 8.68 -12.85
N GLN A 81 11.13 8.78 -14.00
CA GLN A 81 11.78 7.62 -14.60
C GLN A 81 12.81 6.99 -13.66
N ARG A 82 13.62 7.79 -12.96
CA ARG A 82 14.57 7.26 -11.96
C ARG A 82 13.88 6.58 -10.79
N MET A 83 12.73 7.07 -10.34
CA MET A 83 11.94 6.40 -9.31
C MET A 83 11.43 5.04 -9.80
N GLU A 84 10.90 4.99 -11.01
CA GLU A 84 10.45 3.74 -11.62
C GLU A 84 11.61 2.75 -11.83
N ASP A 85 12.78 3.22 -12.26
CA ASP A 85 13.95 2.37 -12.47
C ASP A 85 14.51 1.80 -11.15
N ALA A 86 14.35 2.55 -10.04
CA ALA A 86 14.75 2.12 -8.71
C ALA A 86 13.79 1.10 -8.07
N GLY A 87 12.55 1.00 -8.56
CA GLY A 87 11.55 0.05 -8.05
C GLY A 87 11.95 -1.41 -8.27
N PRO A 88 11.64 -2.34 -7.33
CA PRO A 88 11.97 -3.76 -7.46
C PRO A 88 11.41 -4.36 -8.75
N ARG A 89 12.28 -4.95 -9.59
CA ARG A 89 11.92 -5.46 -10.93
C ARG A 89 10.74 -6.44 -10.88
N SER A 90 10.71 -7.33 -9.89
CA SER A 90 9.63 -8.31 -9.71
C SER A 90 8.27 -7.62 -9.50
N LEU A 91 8.19 -6.57 -8.69
CA LEU A 91 6.96 -5.80 -8.48
C LEU A 91 6.57 -4.98 -9.72
N ARG A 92 7.55 -4.59 -10.54
CA ARG A 92 7.29 -3.94 -11.83
C ARG A 92 6.74 -4.87 -12.90
N SER A 93 6.63 -6.18 -12.64
CA SER A 93 5.99 -7.13 -13.55
C SER A 93 4.45 -7.18 -13.43
N VAL A 94 3.87 -6.44 -12.49
CA VAL A 94 2.42 -6.22 -12.35
C VAL A 94 2.09 -4.73 -12.49
N PRO A 95 0.82 -4.34 -12.67
CA PRO A 95 0.44 -2.93 -12.72
C PRO A 95 0.92 -2.20 -11.47
N HIS A 96 1.72 -1.15 -11.65
CA HIS A 96 2.40 -0.44 -10.56
C HIS A 96 2.55 1.05 -10.82
N ALA A 97 2.96 1.76 -9.78
CA ALA A 97 3.47 3.12 -9.79
C ALA A 97 4.50 3.28 -8.66
N CYS A 98 5.66 3.85 -8.97
CA CYS A 98 6.63 4.24 -7.96
C CYS A 98 6.31 5.65 -7.44
N LEU A 99 6.27 5.77 -6.11
CA LEU A 99 5.91 6.98 -5.39
C LEU A 99 7.02 7.35 -4.43
N LYS A 100 7.05 8.62 -4.01
CA LYS A 100 7.96 9.12 -2.99
C LYS A 100 7.19 9.35 -1.68
N ASN A 101 7.79 8.97 -0.56
CA ASN A 101 7.33 9.27 0.81
C ASN A 101 5.88 8.84 1.12
N LEU A 102 5.38 7.77 0.50
CA LEU A 102 4.08 7.18 0.85
C LEU A 102 4.28 6.00 1.81
N PHE A 103 3.57 5.99 2.94
CA PHE A 103 3.65 4.94 3.96
C PHE A 103 2.28 4.30 4.21
N GLY A 104 2.25 3.17 4.93
CA GLY A 104 1.01 2.47 5.27
C GLY A 104 -0.02 3.36 5.98
N ASP A 105 0.42 4.24 6.88
CA ASP A 105 -0.46 5.19 7.56
C ASP A 105 -1.13 6.18 6.60
N HIS A 106 -0.47 6.54 5.49
CA HIS A 106 -1.06 7.40 4.46
C HIS A 106 -2.17 6.67 3.70
N LEU A 107 -1.99 5.37 3.42
CA LEU A 107 -3.03 4.53 2.83
C LEU A 107 -4.22 4.36 3.78
N ARG A 108 -3.97 4.15 5.09
CA ARG A 108 -5.02 4.10 6.10
C ARG A 108 -5.84 5.39 6.13
N LEU A 109 -5.15 6.53 6.18
CA LEU A 109 -5.81 7.83 6.17
C LEU A 109 -6.64 8.02 4.89
N LEU A 110 -6.10 7.66 3.74
CA LEU A 110 -6.81 7.73 2.47
C LEU A 110 -8.08 6.85 2.49
N ALA A 111 -7.98 5.62 2.99
CA ALA A 111 -9.12 4.72 3.13
C ALA A 111 -10.23 5.33 4.02
N ASN A 112 -9.85 5.90 5.17
CA ASN A 112 -10.79 6.54 6.08
C ASN A 112 -11.51 7.73 5.44
N LEU A 113 -10.78 8.54 4.68
CA LEU A 113 -11.33 9.70 3.97
C LEU A 113 -12.34 9.32 2.89
N ILE A 114 -12.06 8.23 2.17
CA ILE A 114 -12.91 7.72 1.08
C ILE A 114 -14.15 7.03 1.64
N LEU A 115 -13.99 6.23 2.69
CA LEU A 115 -15.08 5.44 3.27
C LEU A 115 -15.92 6.21 4.30
N GLY A 116 -15.41 7.33 4.81
CA GLY A 116 -16.09 8.14 5.82
C GLY A 116 -16.17 7.48 7.20
N SER A 117 -15.35 6.46 7.45
CA SER A 117 -15.30 5.69 8.69
C SER A 117 -13.86 5.31 9.01
N GLU A 118 -13.53 5.16 10.29
CA GLU A 118 -12.24 4.57 10.68
C GLU A 118 -12.17 3.13 10.17
N THR A 119 -11.20 2.88 9.30
CA THR A 119 -10.86 1.59 8.74
C THR A 119 -9.41 1.30 9.06
N ASP A 120 -9.15 0.15 9.66
CA ASP A 120 -7.79 -0.32 9.80
C ASP A 120 -7.29 -0.77 8.42
N ALA A 121 -6.31 -0.05 7.85
CA ALA A 121 -5.56 -0.60 6.73
C ALA A 121 -4.88 -1.89 7.22
N ARG A 122 -5.33 -3.03 6.67
CA ARG A 122 -4.82 -4.35 7.05
C ARG A 122 -3.49 -4.56 6.30
N PRO A 123 -2.35 -4.78 6.99
CA PRO A 123 -1.19 -5.32 6.31
C PRO A 123 -1.58 -6.66 5.69
N GLN A 124 -1.21 -6.93 4.44
CA GLN A 124 -1.52 -8.22 3.80
C GLN A 124 -0.45 -9.27 4.07
N ARG A 125 0.81 -8.85 4.23
CA ARG A 125 1.95 -9.71 4.53
C ARG A 125 2.86 -8.99 5.52
N VAL A 126 3.44 -9.72 6.46
CA VAL A 126 4.35 -9.16 7.47
C VAL A 126 5.53 -10.11 7.69
N THR A 127 6.76 -9.60 7.74
CA THR A 127 7.94 -10.41 8.09
C THR A 127 8.01 -10.66 9.60
N PRO A 128 8.73 -11.70 10.05
CA PRO A 128 9.03 -11.88 11.47
C PRO A 128 9.71 -10.66 12.11
N GLU A 129 10.48 -9.90 11.32
CA GLU A 129 11.18 -8.67 11.75
C GLU A 129 10.31 -7.40 11.67
N GLY A 130 9.05 -7.52 11.26
CA GLY A 130 8.05 -6.44 11.29
C GLY A 130 7.97 -5.57 10.03
N ARG A 131 8.56 -5.97 8.89
CA ARG A 131 8.31 -5.30 7.60
C ARG A 131 6.95 -5.73 7.06
N SER A 132 6.16 -4.83 6.48
CA SER A 132 4.83 -5.16 5.96
C SER A 132 4.63 -4.74 4.50
N VAL A 133 3.72 -5.47 3.85
CA VAL A 133 3.04 -5.03 2.63
C VAL A 133 1.68 -4.50 3.06
N ASP A 134 1.47 -3.20 2.96
CA ASP A 134 0.22 -2.55 3.38
C ASP A 134 -0.70 -2.40 2.18
N CYS A 135 -1.98 -2.73 2.29
CA CYS A 135 -2.91 -2.62 1.16
C CYS A 135 -4.16 -1.82 1.52
N LEU A 136 -4.70 -1.10 0.53
CA LEU A 136 -6.00 -0.47 0.69
C LEU A 136 -7.09 -1.54 0.79
N PRO A 137 -8.08 -1.37 1.68
CA PRO A 137 -9.27 -2.24 1.72
C PRO A 137 -9.97 -2.29 0.35
N THR A 138 -10.51 -3.46 -0.01
CA THR A 138 -11.20 -3.65 -1.30
C THR A 138 -12.32 -2.64 -1.50
N GLU A 139 -13.04 -2.31 -0.45
CA GLU A 139 -14.12 -1.31 -0.42
C GLU A 139 -13.58 0.09 -0.73
N ALA A 140 -12.44 0.46 -0.14
CA ALA A 140 -11.77 1.74 -0.41
C ALA A 140 -11.25 1.81 -1.86
N VAL A 141 -10.69 0.71 -2.38
CA VAL A 141 -10.24 0.63 -3.78
C VAL A 141 -11.41 0.82 -4.74
N ARG A 142 -12.55 0.14 -4.50
CA ARG A 142 -13.76 0.29 -5.32
C ARG A 142 -14.34 1.70 -5.23
N ALA A 143 -14.42 2.26 -4.03
CA ALA A 143 -14.90 3.62 -3.82
C ALA A 143 -13.99 4.65 -4.50
N LEU A 144 -12.66 4.49 -4.42
CA LEU A 144 -11.71 5.33 -5.12
C LEU A 144 -11.86 5.25 -6.63
N ALA A 145 -11.97 4.04 -7.20
CA ALA A 145 -12.21 3.84 -8.62
C ALA A 145 -13.51 4.51 -9.10
N GLY A 146 -14.51 4.64 -8.23
CA GLY A 146 -15.76 5.35 -8.51
C GLY A 146 -15.66 6.88 -8.52
N HIS A 147 -14.57 7.46 -8.01
CA HIS A 147 -14.36 8.92 -8.08
C HIS A 147 -14.04 9.35 -9.52
N SER A 148 -14.62 10.47 -9.93
CA SER A 148 -14.25 11.16 -11.15
C SER A 148 -12.91 11.90 -10.99
N ILE A 149 -12.24 12.17 -12.11
CA ILE A 149 -10.96 12.91 -12.13
C ILE A 149 -11.13 14.32 -11.53
N ASP A 150 -12.31 14.94 -11.69
CA ASP A 150 -12.61 16.28 -11.20
C ASP A 150 -12.79 16.34 -9.67
N GLU A 151 -13.07 15.20 -9.03
CA GLU A 151 -13.20 15.09 -7.57
C GLU A 151 -11.84 14.89 -6.87
N LEU A 152 -10.82 14.41 -7.60
CA LEU A 152 -9.51 14.11 -7.04
C LEU A 152 -8.80 15.32 -6.40
N PRO A 153 -8.85 16.55 -6.95
CA PRO A 153 -8.23 17.71 -6.30
C PRO A 153 -8.77 17.99 -4.89
N ALA A 154 -10.09 17.87 -4.70
CA ALA A 154 -10.70 18.11 -3.39
C ALA A 154 -10.34 16.99 -2.39
N LEU A 155 -10.33 15.74 -2.83
CA LEU A 155 -9.91 14.61 -2.01
C LEU A 155 -8.42 14.71 -1.64
N ALA A 156 -7.55 15.07 -2.60
CA ALA A 156 -6.12 15.25 -2.37
C ALA A 156 -5.84 16.38 -1.36
N ALA A 157 -6.58 17.49 -1.44
CA ALA A 157 -6.45 18.59 -0.48
C ALA A 157 -6.80 18.16 0.95
N ARG A 158 -7.91 17.40 1.11
CA ARG A 158 -8.28 16.83 2.41
C ARG A 158 -7.23 15.84 2.91
N TRP A 159 -6.75 14.97 2.03
CA TRP A 159 -5.73 13.99 2.36
C TRP A 159 -4.42 14.64 2.81
N ALA A 160 -3.97 15.69 2.11
CA ALA A 160 -2.78 16.45 2.51
C ALA A 160 -2.96 17.17 3.85
N ALA A 161 -4.15 17.73 4.11
CA ALA A 161 -4.43 18.47 5.34
C ALA A 161 -4.43 17.59 6.60
N GLU A 162 -4.79 16.31 6.46
CA GLU A 162 -4.84 15.35 7.57
C GLU A 162 -3.54 14.55 7.74
N GLN A 163 -2.57 14.72 6.83
CA GLN A 163 -1.25 14.09 6.97
C GLN A 163 -0.31 14.92 7.84
N THR A 164 0.48 14.22 8.67
CA THR A 164 1.47 14.82 9.57
C THR A 164 2.87 14.90 8.95
N ALA A 165 3.16 14.15 7.87
CA ALA A 165 4.45 14.16 7.16
C ALA A 165 4.33 13.52 5.76
N GLY A 166 5.33 13.70 4.90
CA GLY A 166 5.54 12.90 3.68
C GLY A 166 5.31 13.63 2.34
N PHE A 167 4.36 14.55 2.28
CA PHE A 167 4.18 15.44 1.12
C PHE A 167 4.95 16.74 1.34
N ASP A 168 6.06 16.89 0.61
CA ASP A 168 7.01 17.99 0.81
C ASP A 168 6.65 19.22 -0.04
N ALA A 169 5.87 19.04 -1.11
CA ALA A 169 5.53 20.08 -2.07
C ALA A 169 4.03 20.18 -2.36
N ASP A 170 3.61 21.38 -2.76
CA ASP A 170 2.27 21.65 -3.27
C ASP A 170 1.98 20.75 -4.48
N GLY A 171 0.95 19.92 -4.36
CA GLY A 171 0.50 19.02 -5.41
C GLY A 171 1.02 17.58 -5.33
N ASP A 172 1.94 17.25 -4.40
CA ASP A 172 2.42 15.88 -4.20
C ASP A 172 1.27 14.91 -3.92
N ALA A 173 0.32 15.33 -3.07
CA ALA A 173 -0.86 14.54 -2.73
C ALA A 173 -1.76 14.26 -3.96
N LEU A 174 -1.96 15.26 -4.82
CA LEU A 174 -2.76 15.10 -6.03
C LEU A 174 -2.03 14.22 -7.06
N TRP A 175 -0.73 14.42 -7.21
CA TRP A 175 0.12 13.61 -8.08
C TRP A 175 0.11 12.13 -7.66
N ALA A 176 0.24 11.85 -6.36
CA ALA A 176 0.14 10.50 -5.81
C ALA A 176 -1.27 9.93 -5.98
N LEU A 177 -2.31 10.71 -5.62
CA LEU A 177 -3.70 10.28 -5.72
C LEU A 177 -4.12 9.90 -7.14
N ARG A 178 -3.64 10.63 -8.17
CA ARG A 178 -3.90 10.26 -9.57
C ARG A 178 -3.34 8.87 -9.94
N ARG A 179 -2.15 8.54 -9.46
CA ARG A 179 -1.53 7.22 -9.68
C ARG A 179 -2.27 6.12 -8.92
N ILE A 180 -2.62 6.38 -7.66
CA ILE A 180 -3.42 5.46 -6.84
C ILE A 180 -4.78 5.22 -7.50
N HIS A 181 -5.44 6.27 -7.98
CA HIS A 181 -6.74 6.20 -8.68
C HIS A 181 -6.65 5.39 -9.98
N ALA A 182 -5.61 5.62 -10.78
CA ALA A 182 -5.40 4.85 -12.02
C ALA A 182 -5.20 3.36 -11.74
N LEU A 183 -4.43 3.01 -10.69
CA LEU A 183 -4.28 1.63 -10.21
C LEU A 183 -5.60 1.05 -9.69
N ALA A 184 -6.36 1.83 -8.91
CA ALA A 184 -7.66 1.39 -8.38
C ALA A 184 -8.66 1.05 -9.49
N ASN A 185 -8.68 1.83 -10.57
CA ASN A 185 -9.51 1.53 -11.76
C ASN A 185 -9.14 0.19 -12.40
N LEU A 186 -7.85 -0.15 -12.48
CA LEU A 186 -7.42 -1.47 -12.98
C LEU A 186 -7.89 -2.60 -12.06
N CYS A 187 -7.81 -2.42 -10.74
CA CYS A 187 -8.32 -3.41 -9.77
C CYS A 187 -9.82 -3.65 -9.90
N ASN A 188 -10.59 -2.62 -10.29
CA ASN A 188 -12.05 -2.71 -10.41
C ASN A 188 -12.51 -3.46 -11.67
N HIS A 189 -11.64 -3.64 -12.68
CA HIS A 189 -11.99 -4.22 -13.98
C HIS A 189 -11.45 -5.65 -14.22
N GLY A 190 -11.05 -6.38 -13.18
CA GLY A 190 -10.43 -7.71 -13.33
C GLY A 190 -10.67 -8.68 -12.17
N ALA A 191 -9.78 -9.68 -12.06
CA ALA A 191 -9.68 -10.56 -10.89
C ALA A 191 -9.58 -9.72 -9.60
N GLN A 192 -10.00 -10.26 -8.44
CA GLN A 192 -9.91 -9.59 -7.14
C GLN A 192 -8.44 -9.24 -6.81
N ARG A 193 -8.01 -8.05 -7.21
CA ARG A 193 -6.67 -7.52 -6.96
C ARG A 193 -6.73 -6.55 -5.78
N SER A 194 -5.78 -6.71 -4.87
CA SER A 194 -5.50 -5.77 -3.80
C SER A 194 -4.54 -4.69 -4.31
N LEU A 195 -4.75 -3.44 -3.88
CA LEU A 195 -3.81 -2.35 -4.13
C LEU A 195 -2.84 -2.25 -2.95
N CYS A 196 -1.59 -2.61 -3.18
CA CYS A 196 -0.60 -2.87 -2.15
C CYS A 196 0.63 -1.98 -2.28
N LEU A 197 1.20 -1.61 -1.14
CA LEU A 197 2.37 -0.76 -0.97
C LEU A 197 3.53 -1.59 -0.46
N TRP A 198 4.65 -1.50 -1.18
CA TRP A 198 5.95 -1.97 -0.74
C TRP A 198 6.84 -0.78 -0.40
N VAL A 199 7.41 -0.79 0.80
CA VAL A 199 8.41 0.18 1.25
C VAL A 199 9.76 -0.53 1.30
N ASP A 200 10.69 -0.13 0.44
CA ASP A 200 12.06 -0.65 0.52
C ASP A 200 12.81 0.13 1.61
N SER A 201 13.30 -0.59 2.63
CA SER A 201 13.95 -0.03 3.82
C SER A 201 15.47 -0.01 3.72
#